data_AF-A0A931HM69-F1
#
_entry.id   AF-A0A931HM69-F1
#
_cell.length_a   1.000
_cell.length_b   1.000
_cell.length_c   1.000
_cell.angle_alpha   90.00
_cell.angle_beta   90.00
_cell.angle_gamma   90.00
#
_symmetry.space_group_name_H-M   'P 1'
#
loop_
_entity.id
_entity.type
_entity.pdbx_description
1 polymer ?
#
loop_
_entity_poly.entity_id
_entity_poly.type
_entity_poly.pdbx_seq_one_letter_code
_entity_poly.pdbx_strand_id
1 'polypeptide(L)'
;MSSLETGGSGHGSAHQPHVLTPPTPTLFDPVHVTSEPDRFWTLANTGEVTPGILAALDWSIWDNFELATRRAWCDLGIMSSKDVYLPDDPNLRQTSPFYGRHALNVDYVRTFMGSVPGASPNDFERDICGTVRSGMPDEKGSNRRVPAMLAKLPRAYRRTTRELQQLHDDTLAWWQTDVLHGDGSGDPLSDLRAAGQRFYETMSVHIRVRTFLQGVQGALVGVAEKSGRPELALTLFAGFGDVSESALAEDIWSLGSGRIDLDTFIARHGFYGPNEGMVWTSSWREDPAPLHSLVRSVTARTDNGAARSQAAMDARKAAEAELVAGMSGPQRRLTRFLFKQAAAQVRNLELGKASYHIALDGCRAAARRVGKQFEQTGVLSDSEDVFFLTIEELADPPENVRELVSFRRQRRREYEAVEIPMTFYGVPDPIQATLDTATIRELTGIAASNGIAEGRARLVSTEDDDLFEDGDILVCYSTNPSWTPLFTLVDAVVIDIGSTASHGAIVARELGIPCVINTGNGSRVIQDGDRIRVDGTNGTVTILGRP
;
A
#
# COMPACT_ATOMS: atom_id res chain seq x y z
N MET A 1 66.70 13.57 -27.53
CA MET A 1 65.93 14.01 -28.72
C MET A 1 65.06 12.81 -29.11
N SER A 2 63.74 12.77 -29.00
CA SER A 2 62.70 13.79 -28.89
C SER A 2 61.55 13.26 -28.02
N SER A 3 60.87 14.18 -27.35
CA SER A 3 59.81 14.06 -26.36
C SER A 3 58.42 13.77 -26.97
N LEU A 4 57.49 13.31 -26.11
CA LEU A 4 56.05 13.68 -25.95
C LEU A 4 55.28 12.48 -25.36
N GLU A 5 55.06 12.41 -24.05
CA GLU A 5 53.87 12.91 -23.33
C GLU A 5 52.52 12.44 -23.89
N THR A 6 51.89 11.48 -23.20
CA THR A 6 50.46 11.54 -22.85
C THR A 6 50.26 10.92 -21.47
N GLY A 7 49.78 11.73 -20.53
CA GLY A 7 49.34 11.30 -19.21
C GLY A 7 48.00 10.58 -19.29
N GLY A 8 47.92 9.42 -18.64
CA GLY A 8 46.66 8.76 -18.28
C GLY A 8 46.41 8.97 -16.80
N SER A 9 45.76 10.08 -16.45
CA SER A 9 45.25 10.33 -15.10
C SER A 9 43.90 9.64 -14.91
N GLY A 10 43.87 8.72 -13.94
CA GLY A 10 42.72 8.36 -13.11
C GLY A 10 41.52 7.75 -13.81
N HIS A 11 41.19 6.50 -13.51
CA HIS A 11 39.83 6.00 -13.27
C HIS A 11 39.95 4.65 -12.58
N GLY A 12 39.48 4.59 -11.34
CA GLY A 12 39.57 3.42 -10.48
C GLY A 12 39.35 3.81 -9.03
N SER A 13 38.30 4.60 -8.75
CA SER A 13 37.79 4.69 -7.39
C SER A 13 37.22 3.33 -7.05
N ALA A 14 37.96 2.58 -6.23
CA ALA A 14 37.54 1.29 -5.71
C ALA A 14 36.15 1.44 -5.05
N HIS A 15 35.21 0.61 -5.47
CA HIS A 15 33.92 0.42 -4.82
C HIS A 15 34.16 0.05 -3.36
N GLN A 16 33.88 0.97 -2.44
CA GLN A 16 33.63 0.57 -1.05
C GLN A 16 32.18 0.11 -0.97
N PRO A 17 31.89 -1.15 -0.62
CA PRO A 17 30.52 -1.55 -0.31
C PRO A 17 29.99 -0.67 0.83
N HIS A 18 28.73 -0.28 0.77
CA HIS A 18 28.07 0.35 1.93
C HIS A 18 28.09 -0.68 3.07
N VAL A 19 29.04 -0.55 3.99
CA VAL A 19 29.17 -1.44 5.14
C VAL A 19 28.17 -0.98 6.17
N LEU A 20 27.07 -1.73 6.32
CA LEU A 20 26.16 -1.56 7.44
C LEU A 20 26.93 -1.72 8.75
N THR A 21 26.56 -0.95 9.77
CA THR A 21 27.11 -1.18 11.11
C THR A 21 26.86 -2.65 11.51
N PRO A 22 27.85 -3.47 11.92
CA PRO A 22 27.59 -4.88 12.18
C PRO A 22 26.70 -5.06 13.41
N PRO A 23 25.68 -5.95 13.39
CA PRO A 23 24.93 -6.28 14.58
C PRO A 23 25.82 -7.05 15.58
N THR A 24 25.50 -6.95 16.87
CA THR A 24 26.08 -7.77 17.93
C THR A 24 24.97 -8.61 18.58
N PRO A 25 25.28 -9.63 19.40
CA PRO A 25 24.25 -10.39 20.12
C PRO A 25 23.33 -9.52 20.99
N THR A 26 23.77 -8.32 21.38
CA THR A 26 23.03 -7.35 22.20
C THR A 26 22.50 -6.15 21.42
N LEU A 27 22.87 -6.01 20.14
CA LEU A 27 22.44 -4.95 19.22
C LEU A 27 21.87 -5.58 17.96
N PHE A 28 20.60 -5.97 18.05
CA PHE A 28 19.86 -6.63 16.98
C PHE A 28 18.97 -5.65 16.21
N ASP A 29 18.87 -5.87 14.91
CA ASP A 29 18.02 -5.10 14.00
C ASP A 29 16.80 -5.96 13.56
N PRO A 30 15.58 -5.66 14.06
CA PRO A 30 14.39 -6.42 13.70
C PRO A 30 13.86 -6.10 12.30
N VAL A 31 14.35 -5.04 11.66
CA VAL A 31 13.87 -4.59 10.34
C VAL A 31 14.83 -4.95 9.20
N HIS A 32 15.65 -5.98 9.41
CA HIS A 32 16.48 -6.58 8.39
C HIS A 32 16.67 -8.07 8.64
N VAL A 33 16.23 -8.89 7.70
CA VAL A 33 16.36 -10.36 7.77
C VAL A 33 17.27 -10.92 6.70
N THR A 34 17.74 -12.14 6.94
CA THR A 34 18.39 -12.98 5.91
C THR A 34 17.35 -13.87 5.22
N SER A 35 17.57 -14.24 3.96
CA SER A 35 16.70 -15.17 3.23
C SER A 35 17.53 -16.15 2.40
N GLU A 36 16.94 -17.30 2.07
CA GLU A 36 17.57 -18.29 1.19
C GLU A 36 17.93 -17.65 -0.17
N PRO A 37 19.11 -17.95 -0.77
CA PRO A 37 19.59 -17.24 -1.96
C PRO A 37 18.69 -17.32 -3.20
N ASP A 38 17.86 -18.35 -3.30
CA ASP A 38 16.93 -18.60 -4.40
C ASP A 38 15.50 -18.14 -4.10
N ARG A 39 15.24 -17.61 -2.90
CA ARG A 39 13.92 -17.11 -2.51
C ARG A 39 13.60 -15.80 -3.21
N PHE A 40 12.47 -15.71 -3.89
CA PHE A 40 12.07 -14.53 -4.65
C PHE A 40 11.15 -13.59 -3.87
N TRP A 41 11.53 -12.32 -3.83
CA TRP A 41 10.88 -11.25 -3.08
C TRP A 41 10.55 -10.05 -3.96
N THR A 42 9.57 -9.26 -3.54
CA THR A 42 9.20 -8.00 -4.20
C THR A 42 8.79 -6.93 -3.19
N LEU A 43 9.09 -5.66 -3.48
CA LEU A 43 8.57 -4.50 -2.74
C LEU A 43 7.19 -4.05 -3.22
N ALA A 44 6.70 -4.60 -4.34
CA ALA A 44 5.44 -4.21 -4.93
C ALA A 44 4.27 -4.45 -3.95
N ASN A 45 3.33 -3.51 -3.90
CA ASN A 45 2.18 -3.43 -2.99
C ASN A 45 2.52 -3.24 -1.50
N THR A 46 3.47 -3.99 -0.93
CA THR A 46 3.84 -3.85 0.49
C THR A 46 4.53 -2.51 0.77
N GLY A 47 5.32 -2.00 -0.19
CA GLY A 47 5.94 -0.68 -0.10
C GLY A 47 4.94 0.49 -0.10
N GLU A 48 3.73 0.31 -0.67
CA GLU A 48 2.66 1.32 -0.59
C GLU A 48 2.00 1.35 0.78
N VAL A 49 1.84 0.17 1.39
CA VAL A 49 1.13 -0.01 2.65
C VAL A 49 1.96 0.50 3.82
N THR A 50 3.27 0.28 3.79
CA THR A 50 4.24 0.81 4.75
C THR A 50 5.29 1.63 4.01
N PRO A 51 4.97 2.89 3.66
CA PRO A 51 5.88 3.73 2.89
C PRO A 51 7.07 4.17 3.74
N GLY A 52 8.27 4.09 3.17
CA GLY A 52 9.52 4.51 3.79
C GLY A 52 10.28 3.39 4.49
N ILE A 53 11.03 3.76 5.53
CA ILE A 53 11.89 2.85 6.30
C ILE A 53 11.23 2.56 7.65
N LEU A 54 10.91 1.29 7.88
CA LEU A 54 10.33 0.78 9.12
C LEU A 54 11.28 1.03 10.29
N ALA A 55 10.73 1.53 11.38
CA ALA A 55 11.30 1.44 12.71
C ALA A 55 10.94 0.09 13.36
N ALA A 56 11.60 -0.24 14.47
CA ALA A 56 11.35 -1.50 15.17
C ALA A 56 9.89 -1.63 15.64
N LEU A 57 9.30 -0.53 16.13
CA LEU A 57 7.93 -0.54 16.58
C LEU A 57 6.93 -0.76 15.43
N ASP A 58 7.20 -0.20 14.24
CA ASP A 58 6.36 -0.45 13.07
C ASP A 58 6.30 -1.94 12.76
N TRP A 59 7.46 -2.62 12.80
CA TRP A 59 7.52 -4.04 12.53
C TRP A 59 6.81 -4.86 13.60
N SER A 60 6.91 -4.52 14.89
CA SER A 60 6.11 -5.19 15.94
C SER A 60 4.60 -5.11 15.69
N ILE A 61 4.11 -4.03 15.06
CA ILE A 61 2.70 -3.90 14.70
C ILE A 61 2.40 -4.65 13.39
N TRP A 62 3.22 -4.48 12.36
CA TRP A 62 3.04 -5.09 11.05
C TRP A 62 3.33 -6.58 10.99
N ASP A 63 4.08 -7.16 11.93
CA ASP A 63 4.27 -8.61 12.02
C ASP A 63 2.94 -9.34 12.34
N ASN A 64 1.95 -8.61 12.88
CA ASN A 64 0.58 -9.11 12.99
C ASN A 64 -0.09 -9.36 11.63
N PHE A 65 0.38 -8.76 10.55
CA PHE A 65 -0.12 -9.01 9.19
C PHE A 65 0.05 -10.48 8.80
N GLU A 66 1.18 -11.10 9.14
CA GLU A 66 1.46 -12.51 8.86
C GLU A 66 0.43 -13.41 9.57
N LEU A 67 0.23 -13.18 10.86
CA LEU A 67 -0.77 -13.92 11.65
C LEU A 67 -2.19 -13.68 11.15
N ALA A 68 -2.52 -12.43 10.80
CA ALA A 68 -3.83 -12.05 10.29
C ALA A 68 -4.14 -12.77 8.98
N THR A 69 -3.18 -12.87 8.06
CA THR A 69 -3.38 -13.60 6.80
C THR A 69 -3.57 -15.08 7.02
N ARG A 70 -2.74 -15.70 7.87
CA ARG A 70 -2.90 -17.12 8.21
C ARG A 70 -4.25 -17.40 8.82
N ARG A 71 -4.72 -16.52 9.72
CA ARG A 71 -6.04 -16.64 10.33
C ARG A 71 -7.14 -16.50 9.30
N ALA A 72 -7.07 -15.51 8.42
CA ALA A 72 -8.02 -15.31 7.33
C ALA A 72 -8.08 -16.54 6.40
N TRP A 73 -6.94 -17.06 5.98
CA TRP A 73 -6.86 -18.24 5.12
C TRP A 73 -7.36 -19.52 5.81
N CYS A 74 -7.15 -19.66 7.11
CA CYS A 74 -7.76 -20.73 7.89
C CYS A 74 -9.29 -20.62 7.92
N ASP A 75 -9.82 -19.41 8.12
CA ASP A 75 -11.25 -19.12 8.09
C ASP A 75 -11.89 -19.44 6.74
N LEU A 76 -11.15 -19.27 5.64
CA LEU A 76 -11.59 -19.58 4.27
C LEU A 76 -11.37 -21.05 3.88
N GLY A 77 -10.66 -21.84 4.69
CA GLY A 77 -10.32 -23.23 4.40
C GLY A 77 -9.11 -23.43 3.49
N ILE A 78 -8.44 -22.34 3.07
CA ILE A 78 -7.20 -22.35 2.29
C ILE A 78 -6.07 -22.96 3.13
N MET A 79 -5.98 -22.58 4.41
CA MET A 79 -4.96 -23.03 5.35
C MET A 79 -5.54 -23.92 6.48
N SER A 80 -4.74 -24.82 7.06
CA SER A 80 -5.14 -25.58 8.24
C SER A 80 -4.95 -24.78 9.52
N SER A 81 -5.71 -25.08 10.58
CA SER A 81 -5.55 -24.42 11.88
C SER A 81 -4.18 -24.64 12.51
N LYS A 82 -3.54 -25.77 12.23
CA LYS A 82 -2.17 -26.08 12.69
C LYS A 82 -1.08 -25.20 12.06
N ASP A 83 -1.39 -24.56 10.93
CA ASP A 83 -0.43 -23.72 10.20
C ASP A 83 -0.61 -22.22 10.57
N VAL A 84 -1.51 -21.92 11.52
CA VAL A 84 -1.75 -20.56 12.06
C VAL A 84 -0.83 -20.32 13.26
N TYR A 85 0.40 -19.94 12.96
CA TYR A 85 1.42 -19.50 13.91
C TYR A 85 2.36 -18.50 13.21
N LEU A 86 3.16 -17.77 13.97
CA LEU A 86 4.18 -16.86 13.44
C LEU A 86 5.51 -17.63 13.35
N PRO A 87 6.02 -17.98 12.15
CA PRO A 87 7.28 -18.73 12.02
C PRO A 87 8.49 -17.82 12.25
N ASP A 88 9.56 -18.28 12.89
CA ASP A 88 10.78 -17.46 13.00
C ASP A 88 11.54 -17.32 11.68
N ASP A 89 11.46 -18.32 10.81
CA ASP A 89 12.10 -18.32 9.50
C ASP A 89 11.35 -17.40 8.51
N PRO A 90 11.99 -16.33 8.00
CA PRO A 90 11.36 -15.41 7.04
C PRO A 90 10.96 -16.10 5.73
N ASN A 91 11.64 -17.18 5.33
CA ASN A 91 11.28 -17.94 4.13
C ASN A 91 9.94 -18.67 4.26
N LEU A 92 9.47 -18.86 5.49
CA LEU A 92 8.16 -19.42 5.82
C LEU A 92 7.11 -18.33 6.09
N ARG A 93 7.44 -17.04 5.93
CA ARG A 93 6.52 -15.90 6.08
C ARG A 93 6.10 -15.35 4.72
N GLN A 94 4.96 -14.67 4.67
CA GLN A 94 4.49 -13.94 3.50
C GLN A 94 5.21 -12.62 3.31
N THR A 95 5.59 -11.95 4.40
CA THR A 95 6.29 -10.69 4.33
C THR A 95 7.47 -10.65 5.29
N SER A 96 8.45 -9.82 4.97
CA SER A 96 9.63 -9.59 5.83
C SER A 96 10.30 -8.26 5.49
N PRO A 97 11.02 -7.65 6.44
CA PRO A 97 11.70 -6.38 6.22
C PRO A 97 13.14 -6.59 5.72
N PHE A 98 13.52 -5.88 4.67
CA PHE A 98 14.89 -5.84 4.14
C PHE A 98 15.34 -4.38 4.05
N TYR A 99 16.39 -4.02 4.78
CA TYR A 99 16.86 -2.63 4.84
C TYR A 99 15.72 -1.67 5.25
N GLY A 100 14.92 -2.10 6.23
CA GLY A 100 13.72 -1.40 6.70
C GLY A 100 12.56 -1.32 5.70
N ARG A 101 12.64 -1.95 4.54
CA ARG A 101 11.57 -1.97 3.53
C ARG A 101 10.77 -3.26 3.62
N HIS A 102 9.45 -3.14 3.65
CA HIS A 102 8.53 -4.27 3.73
C HIS A 102 8.45 -4.98 2.36
N ALA A 103 8.88 -6.23 2.29
CA ALA A 103 8.85 -7.05 1.08
C ALA A 103 7.88 -8.21 1.20
N LEU A 104 7.29 -8.61 0.07
CA LEU A 104 6.44 -9.78 -0.09
C LEU A 104 7.25 -10.97 -0.62
N ASN A 105 7.11 -12.12 0.03
CA ASN A 105 7.67 -13.41 -0.37
C ASN A 105 6.81 -14.02 -1.49
N VAL A 106 7.25 -13.84 -2.74
CA VAL A 106 6.49 -14.28 -3.92
C VAL A 106 6.38 -15.80 -3.93
N ASP A 107 7.49 -16.52 -3.66
CA ASP A 107 7.49 -17.98 -3.66
C ASP A 107 6.55 -18.57 -2.62
N TYR A 108 6.58 -18.04 -1.39
CA TYR A 108 5.71 -18.52 -0.34
C TYR A 108 4.25 -18.34 -0.72
N VAL A 109 3.84 -17.14 -1.14
CA VAL A 109 2.44 -16.88 -1.49
C VAL A 109 1.98 -17.70 -2.70
N ARG A 110 2.84 -17.90 -3.71
CA ARG A 110 2.55 -18.78 -4.87
C ARG A 110 2.11 -20.19 -4.45
N THR A 111 2.73 -20.78 -3.43
CA THR A 111 2.35 -22.13 -2.96
C THR A 111 0.90 -22.21 -2.44
N PHE A 112 0.39 -21.11 -1.90
CA PHE A 112 -0.99 -21.04 -1.40
C PHE A 112 -1.98 -20.63 -2.49
N MET A 113 -1.60 -19.75 -3.41
CA MET A 113 -2.44 -19.37 -4.56
C MET A 113 -2.78 -20.58 -5.41
N GLY A 114 -1.85 -21.52 -5.57
CA GLY A 114 -2.14 -22.81 -6.20
C GLY A 114 -3.26 -23.59 -5.50
N SER A 115 -3.54 -23.40 -4.21
CA SER A 115 -4.62 -24.12 -3.52
C SER A 115 -6.00 -23.51 -3.70
N VAL A 116 -6.12 -22.34 -4.33
CA VAL A 116 -7.38 -21.62 -4.55
C VAL A 116 -7.95 -21.97 -5.92
N PRO A 117 -9.18 -22.51 -6.02
CA PRO A 117 -9.79 -22.88 -7.30
C PRO A 117 -9.93 -21.69 -8.24
N GLY A 118 -9.40 -21.84 -9.46
CA GLY A 118 -9.44 -20.79 -10.48
C GLY A 118 -8.37 -19.71 -10.32
N ALA A 119 -7.50 -19.81 -9.31
CA ALA A 119 -6.30 -19.00 -9.22
C ALA A 119 -5.11 -19.75 -9.85
N SER A 120 -4.23 -19.01 -10.52
CA SER A 120 -2.95 -19.49 -11.00
C SER A 120 -1.84 -18.81 -10.19
N PRO A 121 -0.83 -19.55 -9.70
CA PRO A 121 0.38 -18.95 -9.14
C PRO A 121 1.04 -17.95 -10.09
N ASN A 122 0.99 -18.22 -11.41
CA ASN A 122 1.55 -17.34 -12.43
C ASN A 122 0.70 -16.07 -12.63
N ASP A 123 -0.62 -16.17 -12.55
CA ASP A 123 -1.48 -14.98 -12.61
C ASP A 123 -1.26 -14.09 -11.39
N PHE A 124 -1.14 -14.70 -10.19
CA PHE A 124 -0.77 -13.97 -8.98
C PHE A 124 0.57 -13.24 -9.13
N GLU A 125 1.62 -13.94 -9.58
CA GLU A 125 2.93 -13.30 -9.75
C GLU A 125 2.88 -12.17 -10.78
N ARG A 126 2.17 -12.37 -11.89
CA ARG A 126 1.94 -11.32 -12.90
C ARG A 126 1.21 -10.12 -12.33
N ASP A 127 0.17 -10.35 -11.52
CA ASP A 127 -0.62 -9.27 -10.92
C ASP A 127 0.25 -8.43 -9.97
N ILE A 128 1.12 -9.06 -9.17
CA ILE A 128 1.94 -8.36 -8.19
C ILE A 128 3.20 -7.75 -8.82
N CYS A 129 3.88 -8.48 -9.69
CA CYS A 129 5.20 -8.10 -10.23
C CYS A 129 5.12 -7.51 -11.64
N GLY A 130 3.93 -7.44 -12.25
CA GLY A 130 3.70 -7.07 -13.66
C GLY A 130 4.12 -8.14 -14.68
N THR A 131 4.99 -9.07 -14.29
CA THR A 131 5.47 -10.17 -15.15
C THR A 131 5.62 -11.45 -14.34
N VAL A 132 5.73 -12.58 -15.03
CA VAL A 132 6.11 -13.86 -14.43
C VAL A 132 7.57 -14.11 -14.79
N ARG A 133 8.39 -14.44 -13.79
CA ARG A 133 9.81 -14.74 -13.99
C ARG A 133 9.99 -15.88 -14.99
N SER A 134 11.06 -15.79 -15.78
CA SER A 134 11.33 -16.72 -16.89
C SER A 134 11.50 -18.17 -16.41
N GLY A 135 10.96 -19.13 -17.16
CA GLY A 135 11.17 -20.55 -16.91
C GLY A 135 10.24 -21.16 -15.86
N MET A 136 9.31 -20.39 -15.29
CA MET A 136 8.29 -20.95 -14.40
C MET A 136 7.32 -21.86 -15.16
N PRO A 137 7.07 -23.09 -14.68
CA PRO A 137 6.08 -23.95 -15.29
C PRO A 137 4.68 -23.34 -15.14
N ASP A 138 3.78 -23.72 -16.04
CA ASP A 138 2.35 -23.42 -15.88
C ASP A 138 1.78 -24.33 -14.77
N GLU A 139 1.81 -23.83 -13.54
CA GLU A 139 1.39 -24.57 -12.35
C GLU A 139 -0.13 -24.57 -12.23
N LYS A 140 -0.74 -25.73 -12.47
CA LYS A 140 -2.17 -25.89 -12.21
C LYS A 140 -2.42 -25.98 -10.70
N GLY A 141 -3.46 -25.28 -10.25
CA GLY A 141 -3.85 -25.30 -8.85
C GLY A 141 -4.13 -26.70 -8.29
N SER A 142 -3.84 -26.89 -7.01
CA SER A 142 -4.12 -28.08 -6.22
C SER A 142 -5.57 -28.09 -5.71
N ASN A 143 -6.30 -29.17 -6.00
CA ASN A 143 -7.67 -29.36 -5.52
C ASN A 143 -7.75 -29.89 -4.07
N ARG A 144 -6.62 -30.07 -3.38
CA ARG A 144 -6.54 -30.73 -2.06
C ARG A 144 -7.41 -30.05 -0.99
N ARG A 145 -7.52 -28.72 -1.02
CA ARG A 145 -8.24 -27.93 -0.01
C ARG A 145 -9.67 -27.58 -0.39
N VAL A 146 -10.09 -27.92 -1.61
CA VAL A 146 -11.44 -27.64 -2.13
C VAL A 146 -12.55 -28.12 -1.19
N PRO A 147 -12.51 -29.34 -0.62
CA PRO A 147 -13.56 -29.78 0.31
C PRO A 147 -13.66 -28.89 1.56
N ALA A 148 -12.52 -28.49 2.13
CA ALA A 148 -12.48 -27.62 3.30
C ALA A 148 -12.98 -26.20 2.96
N MET A 149 -12.62 -25.68 1.79
CA MET A 149 -13.11 -24.39 1.30
C MET A 149 -14.62 -24.42 1.07
N LEU A 150 -15.16 -25.44 0.39
CA LEU A 150 -16.61 -25.58 0.18
C LEU A 150 -17.39 -25.66 1.50
N ALA A 151 -16.82 -26.27 2.54
CA ALA A 151 -17.42 -26.32 3.86
C ALA A 151 -17.39 -24.97 4.61
N LYS A 152 -16.31 -24.19 4.48
CA LYS A 152 -16.09 -22.96 5.25
C LYS A 152 -16.54 -21.68 4.56
N LEU A 153 -16.35 -21.56 3.25
CA LEU A 153 -16.61 -20.34 2.46
C LEU A 153 -18.04 -19.79 2.66
N PRO A 154 -19.13 -20.59 2.62
CA PRO A 154 -20.47 -20.03 2.77
C PRO A 154 -20.69 -19.35 4.13
N ARG A 155 -20.12 -19.91 5.19
CA ARG A 155 -20.22 -19.34 6.54
C ARG A 155 -19.33 -18.10 6.67
N ALA A 156 -18.10 -18.16 6.17
CA ALA A 156 -17.18 -17.02 6.15
C ALA A 156 -17.79 -15.85 5.39
N TYR A 157 -18.30 -16.09 4.17
CA TYR A 157 -18.93 -15.07 3.34
C TYR A 157 -20.10 -14.36 4.04
N ARG A 158 -21.00 -15.12 4.67
CA ARG A 158 -22.19 -14.56 5.35
C ARG A 158 -21.84 -13.72 6.58
N ARG A 159 -20.74 -14.01 7.26
CA ARG A 159 -20.35 -13.30 8.50
C ARG A 159 -19.42 -12.12 8.26
N THR A 160 -18.56 -12.17 7.23
CA THR A 160 -17.48 -11.18 7.02
C THR A 160 -17.98 -9.74 6.98
N THR A 161 -19.02 -9.41 6.22
CA THR A 161 -19.54 -8.03 6.15
C THR A 161 -20.02 -7.53 7.52
N ARG A 162 -20.76 -8.37 8.27
CA ARG A 162 -21.29 -7.98 9.58
C ARG A 162 -20.16 -7.85 10.61
N GLU A 163 -19.22 -8.79 10.61
CA GLU A 163 -18.05 -8.75 11.49
C GLU A 163 -17.21 -7.51 11.21
N LEU A 164 -17.02 -7.16 9.94
CA LEU A 164 -16.28 -5.96 9.57
C LEU A 164 -16.97 -4.68 10.04
N GLN A 165 -18.28 -4.55 9.82
CA GLN A 165 -19.04 -3.37 10.27
C GLN A 165 -18.95 -3.21 11.79
N GLN A 166 -19.18 -4.31 12.54
CA GLN A 166 -19.09 -4.27 13.99
C GLN A 166 -17.69 -3.87 14.46
N LEU A 167 -16.63 -4.47 13.88
CA LEU A 167 -15.25 -4.11 14.20
C LEU A 167 -14.94 -2.65 13.89
N HIS A 168 -15.45 -2.13 12.78
CA HIS A 168 -15.32 -0.72 12.43
C HIS A 168 -15.97 0.17 13.48
N ASP A 169 -17.25 -0.06 13.77
CA ASP A 169 -18.02 0.75 14.71
C ASP A 169 -17.38 0.73 16.11
N ASP A 170 -16.95 -0.44 16.58
CA ASP A 170 -16.30 -0.61 17.88
C ASP A 170 -14.92 0.05 17.93
N THR A 171 -14.15 -0.02 16.84
CA THR A 171 -12.80 0.56 16.76
C THR A 171 -12.88 2.08 16.63
N LEU A 172 -13.84 2.61 15.87
CA LEU A 172 -14.07 4.05 15.75
C LEU A 172 -14.57 4.65 17.08
N ALA A 173 -15.53 4.01 17.75
CA ALA A 173 -16.05 4.48 19.03
C ALA A 173 -14.96 4.49 20.12
N TRP A 174 -14.13 3.45 20.17
CA TRP A 174 -12.94 3.39 21.02
C TRP A 174 -11.97 4.53 20.69
N TRP A 175 -11.61 4.71 19.42
CA TRP A 175 -10.67 5.75 19.01
C TRP A 175 -11.18 7.15 19.38
N GLN A 176 -12.46 7.44 19.13
CA GLN A 176 -13.05 8.73 19.50
C GLN A 176 -12.98 8.98 21.02
N THR A 177 -13.22 7.95 21.83
CA THR A 177 -13.28 8.06 23.28
C THR A 177 -11.88 8.11 23.92
N ASP A 178 -11.01 7.18 23.55
CA ASP A 178 -9.76 6.89 24.26
C ASP A 178 -8.53 7.51 23.58
N VAL A 179 -8.60 7.85 22.29
CA VAL A 179 -7.47 8.37 21.50
C VAL A 179 -7.66 9.83 21.12
N LEU A 180 -8.83 10.20 20.57
CA LEU A 180 -9.10 11.55 20.11
C LEU A 180 -9.42 12.50 21.28
N HIS A 181 -10.32 12.10 22.17
CA HIS A 181 -10.80 12.93 23.28
C HIS A 181 -10.26 12.51 24.65
N GLY A 182 -9.64 11.34 24.74
CA GLY A 182 -9.14 10.75 25.98
C GLY A 182 -7.62 10.73 26.04
N ASP A 183 -7.11 10.51 27.25
CA ASP A 183 -5.67 10.32 27.52
C ASP A 183 -5.32 8.83 27.65
N GLY A 184 -6.13 7.92 27.11
CA GLY A 184 -6.05 6.46 27.31
C GLY A 184 -6.16 6.02 28.78
N SER A 185 -5.70 4.80 29.07
CA SER A 185 -5.69 4.23 30.43
C SER A 185 -4.46 4.69 31.24
N GLY A 186 -4.36 4.30 32.51
CA GLY A 186 -3.15 4.54 33.31
C GLY A 186 -1.93 3.70 32.91
N ASP A 187 -2.07 2.81 31.93
CA ASP A 187 -1.01 1.92 31.42
C ASP A 187 -0.87 2.07 29.90
N PRO A 188 -0.03 3.01 29.42
CA PRO A 188 0.16 3.26 27.99
C PRO A 188 0.65 2.04 27.20
N LEU A 189 1.39 1.11 27.82
CA LEU A 189 1.88 -0.08 27.13
C LEU A 189 0.75 -1.09 26.90
N SER A 190 -0.16 -1.24 27.87
CA SER A 190 -1.39 -2.01 27.69
C SER A 190 -2.25 -1.41 26.57
N ASP A 191 -2.37 -0.07 26.52
CA ASP A 191 -3.10 0.61 25.44
C ASP A 191 -2.47 0.36 24.07
N LEU A 192 -1.13 0.37 23.97
CA LEU A 192 -0.40 0.06 22.73
C LEU A 192 -0.65 -1.38 22.28
N ARG A 193 -0.60 -2.35 23.20
CA ARG A 193 -0.93 -3.75 22.91
C ARG A 193 -2.39 -3.92 22.48
N ALA A 194 -3.31 -3.21 23.12
CA ALA A 194 -4.72 -3.24 22.76
C ALA A 194 -4.98 -2.64 21.37
N ALA A 195 -4.31 -1.54 21.02
CA ALA A 195 -4.36 -0.94 19.69
C ALA A 195 -3.79 -1.90 18.62
N GLY A 196 -2.65 -2.54 18.90
CA GLY A 196 -2.06 -3.56 18.03
C GLY A 196 -2.97 -4.78 17.84
N GLN A 197 -3.68 -5.19 18.88
CA GLN A 197 -4.67 -6.27 18.80
C GLN A 197 -5.86 -5.88 17.90
N ARG A 198 -6.36 -4.64 18.00
CA ARG A 198 -7.41 -4.12 17.11
C ARG A 198 -6.96 -4.09 15.65
N PHE A 199 -5.69 -3.73 15.41
CA PHE A 199 -5.09 -3.79 14.08
C PHE A 199 -5.09 -5.22 13.55
N TYR A 200 -4.60 -6.19 14.33
CA TYR A 200 -4.61 -7.62 13.97
C TYR A 200 -6.02 -8.15 13.64
N GLU A 201 -7.01 -7.85 14.49
CA GLU A 201 -8.39 -8.31 14.33
C GLU A 201 -9.03 -7.74 13.07
N THR A 202 -8.87 -6.43 12.86
CA THR A 202 -9.36 -5.75 11.66
C THR A 202 -8.69 -6.30 10.42
N MET A 203 -7.36 -6.45 10.44
CA MET A 203 -6.59 -6.92 9.29
C MET A 203 -6.99 -8.36 8.91
N SER A 204 -7.25 -9.22 9.90
CA SER A 204 -7.76 -10.58 9.67
C SER A 204 -9.08 -10.58 8.88
N VAL A 205 -9.97 -9.61 9.15
CA VAL A 205 -11.23 -9.47 8.41
C VAL A 205 -11.01 -8.82 7.04
N HIS A 206 -10.19 -7.78 6.96
CA HIS A 206 -9.81 -7.10 5.73
C HIS A 206 -9.23 -8.06 4.70
N ILE A 207 -8.34 -8.97 5.11
CA ILE A 207 -7.74 -9.97 4.21
C ILE A 207 -8.79 -10.95 3.66
N ARG A 208 -9.82 -11.32 4.43
CA ARG A 208 -10.93 -12.13 3.91
C ARG A 208 -11.72 -11.36 2.85
N VAL A 209 -12.01 -10.09 3.10
CA VAL A 209 -12.68 -9.21 2.11
C VAL A 209 -11.85 -9.11 0.83
N ARG A 210 -10.55 -8.85 0.94
CA ARG A 210 -9.63 -8.80 -0.19
C ARG A 210 -9.63 -10.11 -0.98
N THR A 211 -9.60 -11.26 -0.29
CA THR A 211 -9.66 -12.58 -0.94
C THR A 211 -10.99 -12.80 -1.68
N PHE A 212 -12.12 -12.36 -1.11
CA PHE A 212 -13.41 -12.44 -1.80
C PHE A 212 -13.48 -11.52 -3.02
N LEU A 213 -12.98 -10.28 -2.90
CA LEU A 213 -12.92 -9.35 -4.02
C LEU A 213 -12.11 -9.95 -5.18
N GLN A 214 -10.94 -10.51 -4.91
CA GLN A 214 -10.11 -11.15 -5.92
C GLN A 214 -10.85 -12.31 -6.62
N GLY A 215 -11.56 -13.15 -5.85
CA GLY A 215 -12.36 -14.24 -6.41
C GLY A 215 -13.51 -13.74 -7.31
N VAL A 216 -14.19 -12.66 -6.91
CA VAL A 216 -15.25 -12.04 -7.72
C VAL A 216 -14.68 -11.39 -8.99
N GLN A 217 -13.53 -10.72 -8.88
CA GLN A 217 -12.82 -10.12 -10.01
C GLN A 217 -12.43 -11.18 -11.03
N GLY A 218 -11.75 -12.26 -10.61
CA GLY A 218 -11.39 -13.36 -11.50
C GLY A 218 -12.60 -14.01 -12.18
N ALA A 219 -13.72 -14.16 -11.47
CA ALA A 219 -14.96 -14.67 -12.05
C ALA A 219 -15.55 -13.73 -13.12
N LEU A 220 -15.51 -12.41 -12.90
CA LEU A 220 -16.00 -11.42 -13.85
C LEU A 220 -15.10 -11.31 -15.09
N VAL A 221 -13.78 -11.33 -14.92
CA VAL A 221 -12.81 -11.40 -16.03
C VAL A 221 -13.10 -12.63 -16.88
N GLY A 222 -13.19 -13.81 -16.27
CA GLY A 222 -13.47 -15.04 -17.02
C GLY A 222 -14.85 -15.06 -17.71
N VAL A 223 -15.83 -14.31 -17.20
CA VAL A 223 -17.13 -14.11 -17.88
C VAL A 223 -16.98 -13.17 -19.09
N ALA A 224 -16.22 -12.08 -18.97
CA ALA A 224 -15.95 -11.15 -20.05
C ALA A 224 -15.19 -11.82 -21.21
N GLU A 225 -14.13 -12.57 -20.90
CA GLU A 225 -13.36 -13.34 -21.89
C GLU A 225 -14.22 -14.36 -22.64
N LYS A 226 -14.99 -15.18 -21.92
CA LYS A 226 -15.89 -16.19 -22.53
C LYS A 226 -17.00 -15.58 -23.37
N SER A 227 -17.32 -14.30 -23.15
CA SER A 227 -18.30 -13.56 -23.93
C SER A 227 -17.68 -12.85 -25.16
N GLY A 228 -16.37 -12.99 -25.39
CA GLY A 228 -15.66 -12.32 -26.48
C GLY A 228 -15.57 -10.80 -26.26
N ARG A 229 -15.50 -10.38 -24.99
CA ARG A 229 -15.47 -8.98 -24.54
C ARG A 229 -14.40 -8.72 -23.45
N PRO A 230 -13.15 -9.20 -23.59
CA PRO A 230 -12.11 -9.02 -22.56
C PRO A 230 -11.82 -7.54 -22.25
N GLU A 231 -12.01 -6.64 -23.21
CA GLU A 231 -11.83 -5.19 -23.08
C GLU A 231 -12.75 -4.55 -22.03
N LEU A 232 -13.89 -5.17 -21.71
CA LEU A 232 -14.82 -4.66 -20.69
C LEU A 232 -14.33 -4.89 -19.26
N ALA A 233 -13.35 -5.78 -19.04
CA ALA A 233 -12.95 -6.22 -17.71
C ALA A 233 -12.54 -5.04 -16.80
N LEU A 234 -11.69 -4.12 -17.28
CA LEU A 234 -11.25 -2.97 -16.50
C LEU A 234 -12.41 -2.02 -16.17
N THR A 235 -13.28 -1.73 -17.14
CA THR A 235 -14.44 -0.84 -16.97
C THR A 235 -15.46 -1.40 -15.98
N LEU A 236 -15.59 -2.72 -15.87
CA LEU A 236 -16.48 -3.37 -14.90
C LEU A 236 -16.02 -3.21 -13.44
N PHE A 237 -14.75 -2.81 -13.22
CA PHE A 237 -14.17 -2.59 -11.90
C PHE A 237 -13.95 -1.11 -11.56
N ALA A 238 -14.61 -0.20 -12.28
CA ALA A 238 -14.50 1.24 -12.10
C ALA A 238 -15.85 1.86 -11.75
N GLY A 239 -15.86 3.02 -11.08
CA GLY A 239 -17.07 3.82 -10.88
C GLY A 239 -18.12 3.10 -10.03
N PHE A 240 -17.72 2.53 -8.91
CA PHE A 240 -18.65 1.95 -7.94
C PHE A 240 -19.42 3.03 -7.15
N GLY A 241 -18.84 4.22 -6.98
CA GLY A 241 -19.43 5.33 -6.22
C GLY A 241 -19.49 5.08 -4.71
N ASP A 242 -19.70 6.14 -3.92
CA ASP A 242 -19.80 6.09 -2.44
C ASP A 242 -18.67 5.30 -1.76
N VAL A 243 -17.45 5.55 -2.21
CA VAL A 243 -16.20 4.97 -1.69
C VAL A 243 -15.72 5.86 -0.53
N SER A 244 -15.12 5.30 0.54
CA SER A 244 -14.69 6.09 1.73
C SER A 244 -13.78 7.26 1.36
N GLU A 245 -12.93 7.03 0.36
CA GLU A 245 -12.03 7.97 -0.27
C GLU A 245 -12.76 9.18 -0.90
N SER A 246 -13.97 8.97 -1.45
CA SER A 246 -14.84 10.06 -1.92
C SER A 246 -15.32 10.93 -0.76
N ALA A 247 -15.64 10.33 0.40
CA ALA A 247 -16.10 11.06 1.57
C ALA A 247 -14.98 11.90 2.21
N LEU A 248 -13.75 11.37 2.26
CA LEU A 248 -12.58 12.14 2.69
C LEU A 248 -12.34 13.35 1.78
N ALA A 249 -12.37 13.16 0.45
CA ALA A 249 -12.21 14.24 -0.50
C ALA A 249 -13.32 15.31 -0.39
N GLU A 250 -14.58 14.88 -0.20
CA GLU A 250 -15.72 15.76 0.01
C GLU A 250 -15.60 16.57 1.32
N ASP A 251 -15.15 15.94 2.41
CA ASP A 251 -14.96 16.63 3.69
C ASP A 251 -13.76 17.59 3.64
N ILE A 252 -12.69 17.29 2.88
CA ILE A 252 -11.60 18.26 2.64
C ILE A 252 -12.10 19.47 1.86
N TRP A 253 -12.92 19.26 0.82
CA TRP A 253 -13.57 20.36 0.09
C TRP A 253 -14.50 21.16 1.00
N SER A 254 -15.28 20.47 1.85
CA SER A 254 -16.21 21.10 2.79
C SER A 254 -15.48 21.93 3.85
N LEU A 255 -14.33 21.45 4.34
CA LEU A 255 -13.45 22.19 5.24
C LEU A 255 -12.92 23.45 4.55
N GLY A 256 -12.43 23.31 3.32
CA GLY A 256 -11.90 24.44 2.55
C GLY A 256 -12.93 25.49 2.15
N SER A 257 -14.16 25.06 1.88
CA SER A 257 -15.28 25.98 1.60
C SER A 257 -15.95 26.52 2.86
N GLY A 258 -15.47 26.17 4.05
CA GLY A 258 -16.00 26.63 5.34
C GLY A 258 -17.37 26.04 5.72
N ARG A 259 -17.79 24.93 5.11
CA ARG A 259 -19.04 24.22 5.44
C ARG A 259 -18.91 23.35 6.70
N ILE A 260 -17.70 22.87 6.99
CA ILE A 260 -17.34 22.21 8.25
C ILE A 260 -16.10 22.89 8.82
N ASP A 261 -15.92 22.82 10.14
CA ASP A 261 -14.71 23.30 10.82
C ASP A 261 -13.65 22.19 10.94
N LEU A 262 -12.44 22.59 11.36
CA LEU A 262 -11.31 21.68 11.53
C LEU A 262 -11.62 20.58 12.57
N ASP A 263 -12.28 20.94 13.67
CA ASP A 263 -12.61 19.97 14.73
C ASP A 263 -13.55 18.88 14.23
N THR A 264 -14.57 19.25 13.44
CA THR A 264 -15.47 18.29 12.78
C THR A 264 -14.69 17.40 11.79
N PHE A 265 -13.76 17.97 11.04
CA PHE A 265 -12.92 17.19 10.12
C PHE A 265 -12.04 16.19 10.87
N ILE A 266 -11.32 16.64 11.91
CA ILE A 266 -10.44 15.80 12.72
C ILE A 266 -11.25 14.70 13.43
N ALA A 267 -12.47 14.98 13.90
CA ALA A 267 -13.32 13.96 14.50
C ALA A 267 -13.73 12.83 13.54
N ARG A 268 -13.72 13.08 12.22
CA ARG A 268 -14.07 12.12 11.18
C ARG A 268 -12.87 11.45 10.53
N HIS A 269 -11.78 12.19 10.33
CA HIS A 269 -10.66 11.82 9.47
C HIS A 269 -9.29 12.07 10.10
N GLY A 270 -9.22 12.52 11.35
CA GLY A 270 -7.97 12.92 12.00
C GLY A 270 -6.95 11.80 12.20
N PHE A 271 -7.36 10.54 12.05
CA PHE A 271 -6.48 9.36 12.09
C PHE A 271 -5.65 9.16 10.81
N TYR A 272 -6.00 9.85 9.72
CA TYR A 272 -5.20 9.87 8.49
C TYR A 272 -4.01 10.82 8.62
N GLY A 273 -3.04 10.71 7.70
CA GLY A 273 -1.90 11.62 7.63
C GLY A 273 -0.82 11.12 6.67
N PRO A 274 0.28 11.88 6.51
CA PRO A 274 1.41 11.43 5.72
C PRO A 274 1.97 10.10 6.25
N ASN A 275 2.30 9.21 5.33
CA ASN A 275 2.88 7.88 5.59
C ASN A 275 2.11 7.08 6.67
N GLU A 276 0.78 7.09 6.60
CA GLU A 276 -0.17 6.45 7.53
C GLU A 276 -0.01 4.94 7.78
N GLY A 277 0.87 4.25 7.05
CA GLY A 277 1.30 2.89 7.38
C GLY A 277 2.28 2.83 8.56
N MET A 278 2.96 3.93 8.87
CA MET A 278 4.07 3.97 9.81
C MET A 278 3.63 4.53 11.15
N VAL A 279 3.98 3.89 12.26
CA VAL A 279 3.58 4.29 13.60
C VAL A 279 4.41 5.49 14.11
N TRP A 280 5.62 5.68 13.62
CA TRP A 280 6.46 6.84 13.98
C TRP A 280 6.05 8.17 13.32
N THR A 281 5.09 8.16 12.38
CA THR A 281 4.63 9.39 11.72
C THR A 281 3.55 10.09 12.56
N SER A 282 3.16 11.29 12.13
CA SER A 282 2.08 12.05 12.77
C SER A 282 0.79 11.96 11.94
N SER A 283 -0.33 11.74 12.62
CA SER A 283 -1.65 11.89 12.00
C SER A 283 -2.13 13.34 12.02
N TRP A 284 -3.18 13.66 11.26
CA TRP A 284 -3.73 15.02 11.21
C TRP A 284 -4.30 15.51 12.54
N ARG A 285 -4.72 14.60 13.45
CA ARG A 285 -5.09 15.01 14.81
C ARG A 285 -3.88 15.49 15.62
N GLU A 286 -2.68 15.00 15.30
CA GLU A 286 -1.43 15.35 16.00
C GLU A 286 -0.79 16.58 15.38
N ASP A 287 -0.77 16.62 14.04
CA ASP A 287 -0.26 17.72 13.26
C ASP A 287 -1.15 17.97 12.03
N PRO A 288 -2.03 19.00 12.06
CA PRO A 288 -2.88 19.35 10.93
C PRO A 288 -2.15 20.16 9.85
N ALA A 289 -0.86 20.49 10.00
CA ALA A 289 -0.15 21.33 9.02
C ALA A 289 -0.22 20.79 7.57
N PRO A 290 0.00 19.49 7.30
CA PRO A 290 -0.13 18.93 5.94
C PRO A 290 -1.55 19.04 5.36
N LEU A 291 -2.57 19.01 6.22
CA LEU A 291 -3.97 19.14 5.81
C LEU A 291 -4.25 20.55 5.24
N HIS A 292 -3.63 21.60 5.80
CA HIS A 292 -3.86 22.96 5.33
C HIS A 292 -3.45 23.16 3.87
N SER A 293 -2.35 22.54 3.44
CA SER A 293 -1.93 22.62 2.04
C SER A 293 -2.84 21.83 1.11
N LEU A 294 -3.34 20.66 1.53
CA LEU A 294 -4.35 19.90 0.79
C LEU A 294 -5.63 20.73 0.62
N VAL A 295 -6.13 21.34 1.69
CA VAL A 295 -7.32 22.21 1.67
C VAL A 295 -7.14 23.39 0.73
N ARG A 296 -5.98 24.07 0.77
CA ARG A 296 -5.65 25.17 -0.14
C ARG A 296 -5.68 24.72 -1.61
N SER A 297 -5.13 23.55 -1.90
CA SER A 297 -5.07 23.00 -3.26
C SER A 297 -6.45 22.63 -3.79
N VAL A 298 -7.29 22.04 -2.95
CA VAL A 298 -8.66 21.64 -3.32
C VAL A 298 -9.54 22.88 -3.56
N THR A 299 -9.45 23.90 -2.70
CA THR A 299 -10.24 25.14 -2.81
C THR A 299 -9.85 26.05 -3.96
N ALA A 300 -8.63 25.92 -4.49
CA ALA A 300 -8.20 26.66 -5.67
C ALA A 300 -8.94 26.22 -6.94
N ARG A 301 -9.60 25.05 -6.94
CA ARG A 301 -10.29 24.51 -8.12
C ARG A 301 -11.76 24.86 -8.15
N THR A 302 -12.31 24.92 -9.36
CA THR A 302 -13.76 25.08 -9.58
C THR A 302 -14.50 23.75 -9.73
N ASP A 303 -13.78 22.66 -10.04
CA ASP A 303 -14.31 21.31 -10.22
C ASP A 303 -13.63 20.35 -9.23
N ASN A 304 -14.44 19.52 -8.58
CA ASN A 304 -14.01 18.49 -7.62
C ASN A 304 -13.94 17.09 -8.27
N GLY A 305 -14.07 17.00 -9.59
CA GLY A 305 -14.03 15.73 -10.33
C GLY A 305 -15.35 14.96 -10.33
N ALA A 306 -16.44 15.55 -9.84
CA ALA A 306 -17.76 14.90 -9.80
C ALA A 306 -18.24 14.47 -11.20
N ALA A 307 -17.97 15.27 -12.24
CA ALA A 307 -18.34 14.93 -13.61
C ALA A 307 -17.60 13.68 -14.12
N ARG A 308 -16.30 13.54 -13.82
CA ARG A 308 -15.49 12.37 -14.20
C ARG A 308 -15.94 11.12 -13.46
N SER A 309 -16.17 11.23 -12.16
CA SER A 309 -16.72 10.14 -11.34
C SER A 309 -18.08 9.66 -11.87
N GLN A 310 -18.98 10.59 -12.19
CA GLN A 310 -20.29 10.27 -12.79
C GLN A 310 -20.14 9.58 -14.16
N ALA A 311 -19.22 10.04 -15.01
CA ALA A 311 -18.93 9.41 -16.29
C ALA A 311 -18.39 7.98 -16.14
N ALA A 312 -17.52 7.73 -15.16
CA ALA A 312 -17.02 6.39 -14.84
C ALA A 312 -18.15 5.46 -14.38
N MET A 313 -19.07 5.94 -13.52
CA MET A 313 -20.24 5.18 -13.09
C MET A 313 -21.16 4.81 -14.27
N ASP A 314 -21.38 5.74 -15.20
CA ASP A 314 -22.23 5.50 -16.36
C ASP A 314 -21.56 4.56 -17.39
N ALA A 315 -20.24 4.68 -17.58
CA ALA A 315 -19.45 3.75 -18.39
C ALA A 315 -19.51 2.32 -17.83
N ARG A 316 -19.40 2.14 -16.50
CA ARG A 316 -19.58 0.81 -15.88
C ARG A 316 -20.98 0.26 -16.14
N LYS A 317 -22.04 1.04 -15.92
CA LYS A 317 -23.42 0.58 -16.16
C LYS A 317 -23.65 0.17 -17.60
N ALA A 318 -23.06 0.90 -18.56
CA ALA A 318 -23.10 0.55 -19.97
C ALA A 318 -22.36 -0.77 -20.25
N ALA A 319 -21.16 -0.94 -19.71
CA ALA A 319 -20.39 -2.19 -19.83
C ALA A 319 -21.12 -3.40 -19.21
N GLU A 320 -21.75 -3.21 -18.03
CA GLU A 320 -22.57 -4.24 -17.40
C GLU A 320 -23.75 -4.64 -18.28
N ALA A 321 -24.44 -3.66 -18.90
CA ALA A 321 -25.58 -3.88 -19.78
C ALA A 321 -25.16 -4.59 -21.07
N GLU A 322 -24.06 -4.17 -21.68
CA GLU A 322 -23.48 -4.78 -22.88
C GLU A 322 -23.12 -6.24 -22.62
N LEU A 323 -22.36 -6.50 -21.55
CA LEU A 323 -21.89 -7.83 -21.21
C LEU A 323 -23.06 -8.82 -21.05
N VAL A 324 -24.17 -8.39 -20.45
CA VAL A 324 -25.32 -9.29 -20.20
C VAL A 324 -26.34 -9.37 -21.34
N ALA A 325 -26.24 -8.52 -22.38
CA ALA A 325 -27.22 -8.42 -23.46
C ALA A 325 -27.37 -9.74 -24.24
N GLY A 326 -26.23 -10.39 -24.53
CA GLY A 326 -26.17 -11.66 -25.27
C GLY A 326 -26.29 -12.93 -24.40
N MET A 327 -26.36 -12.80 -23.09
CA MET A 327 -26.31 -13.96 -22.17
C MET A 327 -27.66 -14.67 -22.02
N SER A 328 -27.61 -15.99 -21.86
CA SER A 328 -28.78 -16.80 -21.46
C SER A 328 -29.32 -16.39 -20.08
N GLY A 329 -30.57 -16.71 -19.78
CA GLY A 329 -31.22 -16.35 -18.51
C GLY A 329 -30.42 -16.72 -17.25
N PRO A 330 -29.92 -17.96 -17.11
CA PRO A 330 -29.11 -18.36 -15.96
C PRO A 330 -27.76 -17.63 -15.88
N GLN A 331 -27.04 -17.50 -17.00
CA GLN A 331 -25.77 -16.78 -17.06
C GLN A 331 -25.96 -15.30 -16.67
N ARG A 332 -26.97 -14.65 -17.23
CA ARG A 332 -27.34 -13.27 -16.91
C ARG A 332 -27.61 -13.06 -15.42
N ARG A 333 -28.31 -14.00 -14.77
CA ARG A 333 -28.59 -13.93 -13.32
C ARG A 333 -27.31 -14.06 -12.50
N LEU A 334 -26.43 -15.00 -12.87
CA LEU A 334 -25.13 -15.18 -12.20
C LEU A 334 -24.23 -13.95 -12.37
N THR A 335 -24.08 -13.43 -13.59
CA THR A 335 -23.26 -12.25 -13.87
C THR A 335 -23.75 -11.02 -13.11
N ARG A 336 -25.07 -10.76 -13.08
CA ARG A 336 -25.64 -9.67 -12.26
C ARG A 336 -25.41 -9.86 -10.77
N PHE A 337 -25.42 -11.11 -10.29
CA PHE A 337 -25.05 -11.39 -8.90
C PHE A 337 -23.58 -11.04 -8.65
N LEU A 338 -22.67 -11.38 -9.56
CA LEU A 338 -21.25 -11.04 -9.46
C LEU A 338 -21.03 -9.52 -9.45
N PHE A 339 -21.70 -8.74 -10.29
CA PHE A 339 -21.62 -7.26 -10.24
C PHE A 339 -22.01 -6.71 -8.86
N LYS A 340 -23.11 -7.22 -8.28
CA LYS A 340 -23.53 -6.82 -6.92
C LYS A 340 -22.51 -7.20 -5.87
N GLN A 341 -21.87 -8.37 -6.00
CA GLN A 341 -20.82 -8.79 -5.07
C GLN A 341 -19.55 -7.94 -5.23
N ALA A 342 -19.15 -7.59 -6.45
CA ALA A 342 -17.99 -6.73 -6.70
C ALA A 342 -18.17 -5.39 -5.97
N ALA A 343 -19.30 -4.72 -6.19
CA ALA A 343 -19.62 -3.46 -5.52
C ALA A 343 -19.65 -3.59 -3.98
N ALA A 344 -20.22 -4.69 -3.46
CA ALA A 344 -20.25 -4.92 -2.02
C ALA A 344 -18.86 -5.16 -1.41
N GLN A 345 -18.00 -5.93 -2.09
CA GLN A 345 -16.65 -6.20 -1.60
C GLN A 345 -15.72 -4.99 -1.73
N VAL A 346 -15.90 -4.13 -2.74
CA VAL A 346 -15.18 -2.84 -2.84
C VAL A 346 -15.52 -1.95 -1.64
N ARG A 347 -16.81 -1.75 -1.31
CA ARG A 347 -17.19 -0.97 -0.12
C ARG A 347 -16.64 -1.57 1.18
N ASN A 348 -16.70 -2.89 1.32
CA ASN A 348 -16.11 -3.57 2.48
C ASN A 348 -14.58 -3.40 2.52
N LEU A 349 -13.90 -3.36 1.37
CA LEU A 349 -12.46 -3.20 1.31
C LEU A 349 -12.08 -1.86 1.97
N GLU A 350 -12.78 -0.79 1.59
CA GLU A 350 -12.52 0.56 2.12
C GLU A 350 -12.89 0.71 3.59
N LEU A 351 -14.03 0.15 4.00
CA LEU A 351 -14.39 0.13 5.42
C LEU A 351 -13.29 -0.56 6.25
N GLY A 352 -12.76 -1.68 5.74
CA GLY A 352 -11.63 -2.38 6.38
C GLY A 352 -10.34 -1.58 6.38
N LYS A 353 -10.08 -0.77 5.34
CA LYS A 353 -8.94 0.15 5.34
C LYS A 353 -9.06 1.19 6.43
N ALA A 354 -10.15 1.95 6.44
CA ALA A 354 -10.41 2.96 7.45
C ALA A 354 -10.27 2.37 8.87
N SER A 355 -10.84 1.19 9.12
CA SER A 355 -10.74 0.51 10.43
C SER A 355 -9.30 0.24 10.88
N TYR A 356 -8.41 -0.26 10.01
CA TYR A 356 -7.05 -0.57 10.44
C TYR A 356 -6.21 0.71 10.56
N HIS A 357 -6.49 1.76 9.80
CA HIS A 357 -5.85 3.08 9.96
C HIS A 357 -6.22 3.71 11.31
N ILE A 358 -7.48 3.60 11.74
CA ILE A 358 -7.92 4.00 13.08
C ILE A 358 -7.13 3.25 14.16
N ALA A 359 -6.95 1.93 14.01
CA ALA A 359 -6.16 1.14 14.95
C ALA A 359 -4.67 1.53 14.96
N LEU A 360 -4.08 1.80 13.79
CA LEU A 360 -2.70 2.29 13.67
C LEU A 360 -2.53 3.63 14.37
N ASP A 361 -3.45 4.56 14.21
CA ASP A 361 -3.39 5.86 14.88
C ASP A 361 -3.49 5.73 16.41
N GLY A 362 -4.29 4.77 16.90
CA GLY A 362 -4.27 4.39 18.30
C GLY A 362 -2.91 3.84 18.77
N CYS A 363 -2.20 3.10 17.92
CA CYS A 363 -0.83 2.66 18.21
C CYS A 363 0.11 3.88 18.31
N ARG A 364 -0.02 4.88 17.42
CA ARG A 364 0.79 6.12 17.47
C ARG A 364 0.62 6.86 18.79
N ALA A 365 -0.63 7.10 19.18
CA ALA A 365 -0.96 7.80 20.41
C ALA A 365 -0.43 7.07 21.65
N ALA A 366 -0.66 5.76 21.73
CA ALA A 366 -0.20 4.95 22.85
C ALA A 366 1.34 4.87 22.90
N ALA A 367 2.01 4.69 21.77
CA ALA A 367 3.47 4.67 21.68
C ALA A 367 4.09 5.98 22.21
N ARG A 368 3.59 7.15 21.79
CA ARG A 368 4.10 8.43 22.30
C ARG A 368 3.87 8.60 23.80
N ARG A 369 2.79 8.04 24.35
CA ARG A 369 2.54 8.03 25.80
C ARG A 369 3.53 7.13 26.54
N VAL A 370 3.85 5.95 26.00
CA VAL A 370 4.95 5.09 26.52
C VAL A 370 6.28 5.86 26.48
N GLY A 371 6.60 6.51 25.35
CA GLY A 371 7.80 7.31 25.19
C GLY A 371 7.93 8.41 26.25
N LYS A 372 6.88 9.21 26.44
CA LYS A 372 6.82 10.26 27.48
C LYS A 372 7.01 9.68 28.89
N GLN A 373 6.38 8.56 29.21
CA GLN A 373 6.56 7.89 30.49
C GLN A 373 8.02 7.44 30.69
N PHE A 374 8.64 6.89 29.66
CA PHE A 374 10.01 6.37 29.71
C PHE A 374 11.05 7.49 29.80
N GLU A 375 10.79 8.64 29.17
CA GLU A 375 11.59 9.84 29.34
C GLU A 375 11.51 10.36 30.79
N GLN A 376 10.30 10.43 31.36
CA GLN A 376 10.07 10.88 32.73
C GLN A 376 10.74 9.98 33.79
N THR A 377 10.76 8.66 33.56
CA THR A 377 11.43 7.70 34.45
C THR A 377 12.92 7.54 34.16
N GLY A 378 13.44 8.20 33.13
CA GLY A 378 14.85 8.18 32.74
C GLY A 378 15.29 6.89 32.04
N VAL A 379 14.37 6.06 31.55
CA VAL A 379 14.70 4.91 30.70
C VAL A 379 15.24 5.42 29.35
N LEU A 380 14.49 6.33 28.72
CA LEU A 380 14.85 6.98 27.47
C LEU A 380 15.31 8.43 27.71
N SER A 381 16.08 8.98 26.77
CA SER A 381 16.53 10.38 26.82
C SER A 381 15.68 11.31 25.97
N ASP A 382 14.94 10.75 25.01
CA ASP A 382 14.00 11.41 24.12
C ASP A 382 12.75 10.52 24.04
N SER A 383 11.55 11.07 24.14
CA SER A 383 10.31 10.28 24.08
C SER A 383 10.07 9.65 22.71
N GLU A 384 10.58 10.23 21.62
CA GLU A 384 10.46 9.66 20.27
C GLU A 384 11.40 8.46 20.06
N ASP A 385 12.32 8.18 21.00
CA ASP A 385 13.14 6.95 20.98
C ASP A 385 12.29 5.68 21.08
N VAL A 386 11.04 5.80 21.57
CA VAL A 386 10.09 4.70 21.69
C VAL A 386 9.89 3.94 20.38
N PHE A 387 9.95 4.61 19.23
CA PHE A 387 9.72 3.99 17.93
C PHE A 387 10.85 3.05 17.50
N PHE A 388 12.06 3.21 18.07
CA PHE A 388 13.20 2.35 17.80
C PHE A 388 13.21 1.06 18.63
N LEU A 389 12.18 0.83 19.46
CA LEU A 389 12.03 -0.37 20.29
C LEU A 389 10.84 -1.21 19.83
N THR A 390 10.95 -2.54 19.98
CA THR A 390 9.82 -3.45 19.76
C THR A 390 8.84 -3.39 20.92
N ILE A 391 7.60 -3.86 20.75
CA ILE A 391 6.61 -3.93 21.84
C ILE A 391 7.12 -4.80 23.01
N GLU A 392 7.90 -5.84 22.71
CA GLU A 392 8.54 -6.71 23.69
C GLU A 392 9.61 -5.95 24.49
N GLU A 393 10.47 -5.19 23.81
CA GLU A 393 11.50 -4.35 24.46
C GLU A 393 10.90 -3.16 25.21
N LEU A 394 9.73 -2.67 24.81
CA LEU A 394 8.99 -1.68 25.60
C LEU A 394 8.40 -2.29 26.88
N ALA A 395 8.13 -3.59 26.89
CA ALA A 395 7.62 -4.28 28.08
C ALA A 395 8.74 -4.68 29.05
N ASP A 396 9.90 -5.03 28.51
CA ASP A 396 11.09 -5.40 29.26
C ASP A 396 12.32 -4.72 28.65
N PRO A 397 12.58 -3.44 28.98
CA PRO A 397 13.67 -2.68 28.40
C PRO A 397 15.03 -3.29 28.72
N PRO A 398 15.89 -3.57 27.72
CA PRO A 398 17.21 -4.12 27.96
C PRO A 398 18.11 -3.12 28.71
N GLU A 399 19.09 -3.61 29.46
CA GLU A 399 20.02 -2.76 30.23
C GLU A 399 20.73 -1.71 29.36
N ASN A 400 21.02 -2.05 28.10
CA ASN A 400 21.68 -1.18 27.12
C ASN A 400 20.69 -0.48 26.16
N VAL A 401 19.44 -0.25 26.56
CA VAL A 401 18.38 0.32 25.71
C VAL A 401 18.80 1.58 24.93
N ARG A 402 19.55 2.50 25.53
CA ARG A 402 20.00 3.73 24.86
C ARG A 402 21.04 3.47 23.76
N GLU A 403 21.89 2.47 23.96
CA GLU A 403 22.85 2.02 22.94
C GLU A 403 22.10 1.36 21.77
N LEU A 404 21.11 0.51 22.08
CA LEU A 404 20.25 -0.16 21.09
C LEU A 404 19.50 0.85 20.22
N VAL A 405 18.89 1.86 20.85
CA VAL A 405 18.21 2.96 20.15
C VAL A 405 19.19 3.71 19.24
N SER A 406 20.37 4.08 19.75
CA SER A 406 21.38 4.79 18.96
C SER A 406 21.83 3.99 17.73
N PHE A 407 22.03 2.69 17.91
CA PHE A 407 22.35 1.75 16.83
C PHE A 407 21.23 1.70 15.78
N ARG A 408 19.97 1.55 16.19
CA ARG A 408 18.83 1.46 15.25
C ARG A 408 18.53 2.78 14.55
N ARG A 409 18.73 3.92 15.23
CA ARG A 409 18.65 5.25 14.63
C ARG A 409 19.71 5.43 13.54
N GLN A 410 20.95 5.03 13.82
CA GLN A 410 22.03 5.06 12.83
C GLN A 410 21.73 4.10 11.67
N ARG A 411 21.22 2.89 11.96
CA ARG A 411 20.85 1.91 10.94
C ARG A 411 19.78 2.44 9.99
N ARG A 412 18.76 3.09 10.54
CA ARG A 412 17.70 3.69 9.73
C ARG A 412 18.24 4.72 8.74
N ARG A 413 19.19 5.57 9.15
CA ARG A 413 19.87 6.51 8.25
C ARG A 413 20.67 5.80 7.16
N GLU A 414 21.33 4.68 7.49
CA GLU A 414 22.02 3.84 6.50
C GLU A 414 21.02 3.27 5.47
N TYR A 415 19.81 2.88 5.90
CA TYR A 415 18.75 2.37 5.04
C TYR A 415 18.08 3.43 4.16
N GLU A 416 17.95 4.65 4.65
CA GLU A 416 17.49 5.82 3.89
C GLU A 416 18.49 6.19 2.78
N ALA A 417 19.78 5.95 2.99
CA ALA A 417 20.84 6.27 2.04
C ALA A 417 21.04 5.23 0.91
N VAL A 418 20.33 4.10 0.96
CA VAL A 418 20.44 3.04 -0.05
C VAL A 418 19.11 2.79 -0.74
N GLU A 419 19.16 2.40 -2.01
CA GLU A 419 18.03 1.82 -2.73
C GLU A 419 18.23 0.31 -2.86
N ILE A 420 17.14 -0.46 -2.95
CA ILE A 420 17.18 -1.89 -3.26
C ILE A 420 16.28 -2.17 -4.48
N PRO A 421 16.54 -3.25 -5.23
CA PRO A 421 15.74 -3.60 -6.40
C PRO A 421 14.26 -3.83 -6.04
N MET A 422 13.34 -3.52 -6.97
CA MET A 422 11.91 -3.79 -6.82
C MET A 422 11.62 -5.27 -6.60
N THR A 423 12.30 -6.14 -7.35
CA THR A 423 12.25 -7.59 -7.23
C THR A 423 13.67 -8.12 -7.05
N PHE A 424 13.85 -9.10 -6.17
CA PHE A 424 15.17 -9.60 -5.81
C PHE A 424 15.12 -11.05 -5.31
N TYR A 425 16.29 -11.69 -5.25
CA TYR A 425 16.47 -13.02 -4.68
C TYR A 425 17.28 -12.95 -3.39
N GLY A 426 16.89 -13.72 -2.38
CA GLY A 426 17.55 -13.75 -1.08
C GLY A 426 17.61 -12.38 -0.42
N VAL A 427 18.81 -11.94 -0.05
CA VAL A 427 19.07 -10.58 0.47
C VAL A 427 19.50 -9.69 -0.70
N PRO A 428 18.82 -8.55 -0.94
CA PRO A 428 19.15 -7.70 -2.07
C PRO A 428 20.45 -6.95 -1.85
N ASP A 429 21.27 -6.85 -2.90
CA ASP A 429 22.38 -5.91 -2.92
C ASP A 429 21.85 -4.47 -3.10
N PRO A 430 22.27 -3.50 -2.27
CA PRO A 430 21.98 -2.10 -2.49
C PRO A 430 22.42 -1.63 -3.87
N ILE A 431 21.54 -0.93 -4.57
CA ILE A 431 21.84 -0.35 -5.88
C ILE A 431 22.23 1.12 -5.73
N GLN A 432 23.28 1.54 -6.43
CA GLN A 432 23.59 2.96 -6.57
C GLN A 432 22.71 3.58 -7.67
N ALA A 433 22.09 4.70 -7.34
CA ALA A 433 21.31 5.51 -8.24
C ALA A 433 22.18 6.13 -9.36
N THR A 434 22.56 5.35 -10.37
CA THR A 434 23.34 5.81 -11.53
C THR A 434 22.66 5.39 -12.83
N LEU A 435 21.42 5.85 -13.00
CA LEU A 435 20.79 5.83 -14.32
C LEU A 435 21.08 7.17 -15.00
N ASP A 436 21.72 7.13 -16.17
CA ASP A 436 21.72 8.26 -17.10
C ASP A 436 20.32 8.37 -17.71
N THR A 437 19.41 9.02 -16.97
CA THR A 437 18.00 9.17 -17.36
C THR A 437 17.78 10.27 -18.39
N ALA A 438 18.83 11.06 -18.70
CA ALA A 438 18.71 12.26 -19.52
C ALA A 438 18.27 11.95 -20.96
N THR A 439 18.58 10.77 -21.51
CA THR A 439 18.20 10.41 -22.88
C THR A 439 16.87 9.66 -22.98
N ILE A 440 16.29 9.20 -21.87
CA ILE A 440 15.05 8.44 -21.89
C ILE A 440 13.89 9.38 -22.25
N ARG A 441 13.09 8.97 -23.24
CA ARG A 441 11.92 9.72 -23.74
C ARG A 441 10.61 8.95 -23.63
N GLU A 442 10.68 7.65 -23.39
CA GLU A 442 9.54 6.76 -23.27
C GLU A 442 9.75 5.82 -22.10
N LEU A 443 8.70 5.64 -21.31
CA LEU A 443 8.62 4.73 -20.18
C LEU A 443 7.43 3.81 -20.40
N THR A 444 7.55 2.58 -19.93
CA THR A 444 6.48 1.58 -19.96
C THR A 444 6.16 1.13 -18.54
N GLY A 445 4.88 0.92 -18.27
CA GLY A 445 4.39 0.34 -17.03
C GLY A 445 3.14 -0.50 -17.28
N ILE A 446 2.37 -0.71 -16.23
CA ILE A 446 1.08 -1.39 -16.28
C ILE A 446 -0.02 -0.35 -16.52
N ALA A 447 -0.88 -0.63 -17.52
CA ALA A 447 -2.12 0.09 -17.77
C ALA A 447 -3.10 -0.10 -16.59
N ALA A 448 -3.16 0.87 -15.68
CA ALA A 448 -3.98 0.79 -14.47
C ALA A 448 -5.37 1.39 -14.66
N SER A 449 -5.48 2.47 -15.45
CA SER A 449 -6.75 3.14 -15.73
C SER A 449 -6.75 3.73 -17.13
N ASN A 450 -7.83 3.49 -17.88
CA ASN A 450 -7.93 3.82 -19.30
C ASN A 450 -7.95 5.33 -19.58
N GLY A 451 -7.50 5.69 -20.78
CA GLY A 451 -7.55 7.05 -21.32
C GLY A 451 -6.17 7.62 -21.64
N ILE A 452 -6.16 8.81 -22.24
CA ILE A 452 -4.94 9.52 -22.64
C ILE A 452 -5.05 10.97 -22.15
N ALA A 453 -4.00 11.46 -21.50
CA ALA A 453 -3.87 12.87 -21.13
C ALA A 453 -2.46 13.39 -21.44
N GLU A 454 -2.38 14.70 -21.67
CA GLU A 454 -1.13 15.43 -21.83
C GLU A 454 -1.10 16.60 -20.88
N GLY A 455 0.04 16.85 -20.26
CA GLY A 455 0.13 17.82 -19.20
C GLY A 455 1.55 18.06 -18.72
N ARG A 456 1.67 19.00 -17.79
CA ARG A 456 2.92 19.26 -17.07
C ARG A 456 3.07 18.22 -15.96
N ALA A 457 4.22 17.57 -15.89
CA ALA A 457 4.55 16.61 -14.84
C ALA A 457 4.82 17.35 -13.53
N ARG A 458 4.21 16.88 -12.45
CA ARG A 458 4.46 17.32 -11.08
C ARG A 458 4.95 16.16 -10.25
N LEU A 459 6.18 16.29 -9.76
CA LEU A 459 6.78 15.26 -8.91
C LEU A 459 6.29 15.49 -7.48
N VAL A 460 5.47 14.56 -6.98
CA VAL A 460 4.98 14.61 -5.60
C VAL A 460 5.86 13.75 -4.71
N SER A 461 6.50 14.40 -3.74
CA SER A 461 7.18 13.76 -2.62
C SER A 461 6.28 13.80 -1.37
N THR A 462 6.68 13.11 -0.30
CA THR A 462 5.94 13.17 0.98
C THR A 462 6.06 14.51 1.70
N GLU A 463 6.89 15.44 1.21
CA GLU A 463 7.24 16.69 1.89
C GLU A 463 6.85 17.95 1.09
N ASP A 464 6.54 17.83 -0.20
CA ASP A 464 6.24 18.98 -1.07
C ASP A 464 4.73 19.08 -1.37
N ASP A 465 4.07 20.03 -0.71
CA ASP A 465 2.68 20.41 -0.98
C ASP A 465 2.55 21.47 -2.11
N ASP A 466 3.40 21.41 -3.13
CA ASP A 466 3.42 22.40 -4.19
C ASP A 466 2.30 22.16 -5.21
N LEU A 467 1.19 22.88 -4.99
CA LEU A 467 0.07 23.26 -5.87
C LEU A 467 0.04 22.63 -7.27
N PHE A 468 -0.98 21.83 -7.59
CA PHE A 468 -1.32 21.42 -8.96
C PHE A 468 -2.09 22.50 -9.71
N GLU A 469 -1.76 22.72 -10.98
CA GLU A 469 -2.55 23.50 -11.93
C GLU A 469 -3.53 22.62 -12.74
N ASP A 470 -4.48 23.24 -13.43
CA ASP A 470 -5.35 22.52 -14.37
C ASP A 470 -4.52 21.92 -15.51
N GLY A 471 -4.70 20.62 -15.77
CA GLY A 471 -3.91 19.89 -16.76
C GLY A 471 -2.60 19.30 -16.24
N ASP A 472 -2.25 19.46 -14.96
CA ASP A 472 -1.07 18.83 -14.38
C ASP A 472 -1.24 17.29 -14.28
N ILE A 473 -0.11 16.59 -14.33
CA ILE A 473 0.02 15.13 -14.23
C ILE A 473 0.82 14.79 -12.98
N LEU A 474 0.25 13.99 -12.09
CA LEU A 474 0.93 13.52 -10.88
C LEU A 474 1.97 12.46 -11.24
N VAL A 475 3.21 12.65 -10.80
CA VAL A 475 4.29 11.66 -10.89
C VAL A 475 4.82 11.40 -9.49
N CYS A 476 4.84 10.14 -9.04
CA CYS A 476 5.38 9.80 -7.72
C CYS A 476 6.03 8.42 -7.69
N TYR A 477 6.85 8.18 -6.67
CA TYR A 477 7.42 6.85 -6.44
C TYR A 477 6.36 5.86 -5.98
N SER A 478 5.59 6.24 -4.95
CA SER A 478 4.47 5.48 -4.38
C SER A 478 3.35 6.43 -4.02
N THR A 479 2.11 5.94 -4.02
CA THR A 479 0.96 6.74 -3.56
C THR A 479 0.73 6.61 -2.06
N ASN A 480 0.14 7.63 -1.46
CA ASN A 480 -0.39 7.59 -0.11
C ASN A 480 -1.92 7.69 -0.14
N PRO A 481 -2.68 6.93 0.67
CA PRO A 481 -4.15 7.06 0.67
C PRO A 481 -4.66 8.46 1.06
N SER A 482 -3.92 9.18 1.92
CA SER A 482 -4.19 10.60 2.20
C SER A 482 -4.12 11.52 0.97
N TRP A 483 -3.52 11.06 -0.14
CA TRP A 483 -3.45 11.80 -1.41
C TRP A 483 -4.66 11.61 -2.31
N THR A 484 -5.66 10.82 -1.92
CA THR A 484 -6.89 10.67 -2.72
C THR A 484 -7.45 12.02 -3.23
N PRO A 485 -7.51 13.10 -2.42
CA PRO A 485 -7.96 14.40 -2.91
C PRO A 485 -7.10 14.94 -4.04
N LEU A 486 -5.77 14.70 -4.03
CA LEU A 486 -4.87 15.14 -5.10
C LEU A 486 -5.21 14.50 -6.45
N PHE A 487 -5.76 13.29 -6.45
CA PHE A 487 -6.19 12.63 -7.69
C PHE A 487 -7.32 13.42 -8.35
N THR A 488 -8.19 14.08 -7.58
CA THR A 488 -9.24 14.95 -8.14
C THR A 488 -8.66 16.18 -8.84
N LEU A 489 -7.39 16.51 -8.60
CA LEU A 489 -6.69 17.71 -9.08
C LEU A 489 -5.80 17.42 -10.30
N VAL A 490 -5.75 16.20 -10.84
CA VAL A 490 -4.84 15.88 -11.95
C VAL A 490 -5.55 15.22 -13.11
N ASP A 491 -4.96 15.34 -14.30
CA ASP A 491 -5.51 14.78 -15.53
C ASP A 491 -4.88 13.43 -15.89
N ALA A 492 -3.76 13.06 -15.27
CA ALA A 492 -3.23 11.69 -15.27
C ALA A 492 -2.32 11.43 -14.06
N VAL A 493 -2.01 10.15 -13.84
CA VAL A 493 -1.14 9.70 -12.76
C VAL A 493 -0.07 8.72 -13.28
N VAL A 494 1.17 8.90 -12.85
CA VAL A 494 2.31 8.02 -13.10
C VAL A 494 2.92 7.59 -11.76
N ILE A 495 3.04 6.29 -11.53
CA ILE A 495 3.50 5.74 -10.24
C ILE A 495 4.60 4.70 -10.49
N ASP A 496 5.75 4.83 -9.81
CA ASP A 496 6.88 3.92 -10.02
C ASP A 496 6.63 2.52 -9.49
N ILE A 497 5.90 2.39 -8.37
CA ILE A 497 5.68 1.12 -7.69
C ILE A 497 4.19 0.81 -7.56
N GLY A 498 3.85 -0.48 -7.70
CA GLY A 498 2.50 -1.00 -7.45
C GLY A 498 1.97 -1.91 -8.55
N SER A 499 0.70 -2.24 -8.47
CA SER A 499 -0.01 -3.16 -9.34
C SER A 499 -1.39 -2.62 -9.75
N THR A 500 -2.11 -3.32 -10.63
CA THR A 500 -3.50 -2.98 -10.96
C THR A 500 -4.44 -3.03 -9.74
N ALA A 501 -4.02 -3.68 -8.66
CA ALA A 501 -4.79 -3.85 -7.43
C ALA A 501 -4.32 -2.94 -6.28
N SER A 502 -3.38 -2.04 -6.57
CA SER A 502 -2.84 -1.02 -5.66
C SER A 502 -3.81 0.12 -5.41
N HIS A 503 -3.56 0.88 -4.35
CA HIS A 503 -4.42 1.99 -3.94
C HIS A 503 -4.54 3.03 -5.08
N GLY A 504 -3.41 3.54 -5.58
CA GLY A 504 -3.41 4.54 -6.66
C GLY A 504 -4.12 4.06 -7.93
N ALA A 505 -3.97 2.78 -8.28
CA ALA A 505 -4.64 2.19 -9.44
C ALA A 505 -6.16 2.05 -9.25
N ILE A 506 -6.62 1.75 -8.03
CA ILE A 506 -8.06 1.69 -7.71
C ILE A 506 -8.65 3.11 -7.76
N VAL A 507 -8.05 4.08 -7.07
CA VAL A 507 -8.56 5.47 -7.03
C VAL A 507 -8.59 6.09 -8.41
N ALA A 508 -7.53 5.92 -9.23
CA ALA A 508 -7.51 6.44 -10.58
C ALA A 508 -8.65 5.87 -11.45
N ARG A 509 -8.96 4.57 -11.32
CA ARG A 509 -10.08 3.95 -12.04
C ARG A 509 -11.43 4.45 -11.56
N GLU A 510 -11.61 4.57 -10.24
CA GLU A 510 -12.85 5.10 -9.66
C GLU A 510 -13.15 6.53 -10.12
N LEU A 511 -12.09 7.34 -10.28
CA LEU A 511 -12.20 8.73 -10.75
C LEU A 511 -12.12 8.87 -12.28
N GLY A 512 -11.88 7.79 -13.03
CA GLY A 512 -11.76 7.82 -14.49
C GLY A 512 -10.54 8.59 -15.00
N ILE A 513 -9.44 8.59 -14.24
CA ILE A 513 -8.19 9.30 -14.56
C ILE A 513 -7.22 8.33 -15.23
N PRO A 514 -6.62 8.64 -16.39
CA PRO A 514 -5.57 7.84 -17.00
C PRO A 514 -4.42 7.56 -16.03
N CYS A 515 -4.02 6.30 -15.90
CA CYS A 515 -2.99 5.90 -14.94
C CYS A 515 -2.06 4.82 -15.49
N VAL A 516 -0.76 5.06 -15.36
CA VAL A 516 0.31 4.09 -15.61
C VAL A 516 1.07 3.86 -14.31
N ILE A 517 1.06 2.62 -13.83
CA ILE A 517 1.73 2.20 -12.58
C ILE A 517 2.89 1.27 -12.88
N ASN A 518 3.78 1.04 -11.91
CA ASN A 518 4.92 0.14 -12.05
C ASN A 518 5.88 0.55 -13.17
N THR A 519 6.13 1.85 -13.33
CA THR A 519 7.14 2.35 -14.29
C THR A 519 8.57 2.07 -13.79
N GLY A 520 8.73 1.73 -12.51
CA GLY A 520 10.00 1.38 -11.86
C GLY A 520 10.92 2.57 -11.56
N ASN A 521 11.01 3.53 -12.47
CA ASN A 521 11.89 4.70 -12.36
C ASN A 521 11.30 5.99 -12.96
N GLY A 522 9.99 6.05 -13.19
CA GLY A 522 9.33 7.21 -13.79
C GLY A 522 9.58 8.51 -13.03
N SER A 523 9.51 8.50 -11.70
CA SER A 523 9.75 9.67 -10.85
C SER A 523 11.22 10.13 -10.85
N ARG A 524 12.13 9.31 -11.37
CA ARG A 524 13.56 9.64 -11.53
C ARG A 524 13.91 10.10 -12.95
N VAL A 525 13.13 9.68 -13.93
CA VAL A 525 13.34 9.98 -15.34
C VAL A 525 12.62 11.27 -15.73
N ILE A 526 11.41 11.46 -15.23
CA ILE A 526 10.59 12.65 -15.47
C ILE A 526 11.01 13.73 -14.49
N GLN A 527 11.22 14.95 -14.98
CA GLN A 527 11.54 16.11 -14.14
C GLN A 527 10.29 16.95 -13.89
N ASP A 528 10.24 17.67 -12.76
CA ASP A 528 9.14 18.61 -12.50
C ASP A 528 9.11 19.67 -13.61
N GLY A 529 7.93 19.92 -14.17
CA GLY A 529 7.78 20.81 -15.32
C GLY A 529 7.84 20.15 -16.70
N ASP A 530 8.31 18.90 -16.81
CA ASP A 530 8.32 18.19 -18.09
C ASP A 530 6.91 18.10 -18.69
N ARG A 531 6.77 18.32 -19.98
CA ARG A 531 5.50 18.06 -20.67
C ARG A 531 5.45 16.60 -21.08
N ILE A 532 4.50 15.85 -20.54
CA ILE A 532 4.38 14.40 -20.76
C ILE A 532 3.01 14.02 -21.33
N ARG A 533 2.97 12.91 -22.05
CA ARG A 533 1.75 12.20 -22.44
C ARG A 533 1.67 10.90 -21.65
N VAL A 534 0.54 10.64 -21.02
CA VAL A 534 0.24 9.38 -20.33
C VAL A 534 -0.85 8.67 -21.13
N ASP A 535 -0.53 7.48 -21.64
CA ASP A 535 -1.48 6.55 -22.25
C ASP A 535 -1.75 5.42 -21.26
N GLY A 536 -2.79 5.62 -20.44
CA GLY A 536 -3.21 4.66 -19.42
C GLY A 536 -3.89 3.41 -19.99
N THR A 537 -4.18 3.39 -21.30
CA THR A 537 -4.72 2.20 -21.99
C THR A 537 -3.62 1.27 -22.47
N ASN A 538 -2.53 1.82 -23.01
CA ASN A 538 -1.38 1.05 -23.48
C ASN A 538 -0.26 0.90 -22.44
N GLY A 539 -0.33 1.62 -21.32
CA GLY A 539 0.67 1.55 -20.25
C GLY A 539 1.95 2.29 -20.59
N THR A 540 1.89 3.39 -21.35
CA THR A 540 3.07 4.13 -21.80
C THR A 540 3.06 5.59 -21.35
N VAL A 541 4.26 6.13 -21.07
CA VAL A 541 4.47 7.54 -20.74
C VAL A 541 5.53 8.11 -21.67
N THR A 542 5.24 9.20 -22.37
CA THR A 542 6.15 9.84 -23.32
C THR A 542 6.51 11.26 -22.89
N ILE A 543 7.80 11.59 -22.82
CA ILE A 543 8.28 12.96 -22.55
C ILE A 543 8.29 13.76 -23.86
N LEU A 544 7.31 14.66 -24.00
CA LEU A 544 7.10 15.49 -25.18
C LEU A 544 8.06 16.70 -25.22
N GLY A 545 8.41 17.24 -24.06
CA GLY A 545 9.32 18.38 -23.95
C GLY A 545 9.82 18.54 -22.52
N ARG A 546 11.05 19.04 -22.38
CA ARG A 546 11.60 19.48 -21.09
C ARG A 546 11.64 21.01 -21.06
N PRO A 547 11.36 21.64 -19.93
CA PRO A 547 11.35 23.11 -19.79
C PRO A 547 12.71 23.76 -20.08
#